data_AF-A0A915V8D8-F1
#
_entry.id   AF-A0A915V8D8-F1
#
_cell.length_a   1.000
_cell.length_b   1.000
_cell.length_c   1.000
_cell.angle_alpha   90.00
_cell.angle_beta   90.00
_cell.angle_gamma   90.00
#
_symmetry.space_group_name_H-M   'P 1'
#
loop_
_entity.id
_entity.type
_entity.pdbx_description
1 polymer ?
#
loop_
_entity_poly.entity_id
_entity_poly.type
_entity_poly.pdbx_seq_one_letter_code
_entity_poly.pdbx_strand_id
1 'polypeptide(L)'
;MKTRSQLDATTHSAVILYTAMVMLPVMLVVLPFWWTSLDPALLNIVTPIFMWLPALAALIAVKAVIRPPSTARYLAITPPRPLSRLLGAAVIVLAGAVALVGLTLFVSQALGFTRIDIVEWSGYRAGDPALTGEQARSEVMRTLAMLPLFIAGYLLLTTGEELGWRGFLHTALAQLGFWRTAVFTAALWVAWHMPLLVTSVHLGDIPWHDAIATSANLFLVSFVISALRARSGSVWPAAFAHAMLNTIILFGFTAFRTPIGANDHAGFWGFTVVGWFAWLIAIAIATAPWWKRWKPNPGTQQNLTIEMEGNQ
;
A
#
# COMPACT_ATOMS: atom_id res chain seq x y z
N MET A 1 7.11 7.93 36.44
CA MET A 1 6.04 6.99 36.01
C MET A 1 5.59 7.44 34.62
N LYS A 2 6.00 6.76 33.52
CA LYS A 2 5.62 7.15 32.15
C LYS A 2 4.13 6.82 31.97
N THR A 3 3.27 7.83 31.97
CA THR A 3 1.88 7.69 31.53
C THR A 3 1.87 7.05 30.15
N ARG A 4 1.26 5.86 30.03
CA ARG A 4 1.02 5.24 28.72
C ARG A 4 0.17 6.23 27.92
N SER A 5 0.63 6.63 26.73
CA SER A 5 -0.15 7.46 25.80
C SER A 5 -1.45 6.72 25.45
N GLN A 6 -2.55 7.08 26.10
CA GLN A 6 -3.88 6.57 25.79
C GLN A 6 -4.54 7.50 24.77
N LEU A 7 -5.31 6.94 23.85
CA LEU A 7 -6.14 7.74 22.96
C LEU A 7 -7.27 8.37 23.79
N ASP A 8 -7.64 9.61 23.48
CA ASP A 8 -8.86 10.19 24.02
C ASP A 8 -10.11 9.47 23.45
N ALA A 9 -11.24 9.61 24.15
CA ALA A 9 -12.47 8.89 23.82
C ALA A 9 -13.01 9.26 22.42
N THR A 10 -12.82 10.50 21.97
CA THR A 10 -13.27 10.99 20.67
C THR A 10 -12.48 10.34 19.55
N THR A 11 -11.14 10.35 19.64
CA THR A 11 -10.27 9.65 18.69
C THR A 11 -10.53 8.16 18.67
N HIS A 12 -10.72 7.53 19.84
CA HIS A 12 -11.04 6.10 19.91
C HIS A 12 -12.35 5.78 19.16
N SER A 13 -13.41 6.56 19.41
CA SER A 13 -14.70 6.40 18.73
C SER A 13 -14.61 6.60 17.22
N ALA A 14 -13.83 7.59 16.77
CA ALA A 14 -13.62 7.85 15.35
C ALA A 14 -12.87 6.70 14.65
N VAL A 15 -11.88 6.08 15.31
CA VAL A 15 -11.15 4.93 14.76
C VAL A 15 -12.05 3.69 14.69
N ILE A 16 -12.92 3.46 15.68
CA ILE A 16 -13.91 2.37 15.65
C ILE A 16 -14.88 2.57 14.48
N LEU A 17 -15.45 3.78 14.35
CA LEU A 17 -16.36 4.12 13.26
C LEU A 17 -15.69 3.92 11.90
N TYR A 18 -14.49 4.47 11.72
CA TYR A 18 -13.72 4.29 10.49
C TYR A 18 -13.50 2.81 10.17
N THR A 19 -13.08 2.01 11.16
CA THR A 19 -12.83 0.58 11.00
C THR A 19 -14.08 -0.16 10.54
N ALA A 20 -15.23 0.09 11.18
CA ALA A 20 -16.49 -0.51 10.79
C ALA A 20 -16.89 -0.11 9.35
N MET A 21 -16.70 1.17 8.99
CA MET A 21 -17.05 1.70 7.68
C MET A 21 -16.18 1.20 6.54
N VAL A 22 -14.92 0.83 6.78
CA VAL A 22 -14.10 0.20 5.74
C VAL A 22 -14.34 -1.30 5.65
N MET A 23 -14.59 -1.97 6.79
CA MET A 23 -14.73 -3.43 6.84
C MET A 23 -16.12 -3.92 6.40
N LEU A 24 -17.20 -3.34 6.93
CA LEU A 24 -18.55 -3.85 6.68
C LEU A 24 -18.95 -3.79 5.20
N PRO A 25 -18.74 -2.67 4.47
CA PRO A 25 -19.14 -2.62 3.07
C PRO A 25 -18.37 -3.60 2.19
N VAL A 26 -17.07 -3.82 2.47
CA VAL A 26 -16.28 -4.78 1.69
C VAL A 26 -16.78 -6.20 1.90
N MET A 27 -17.14 -6.57 3.13
CA MET A 27 -17.74 -7.88 3.45
C MET A 27 -19.08 -8.05 2.72
N LEU A 28 -19.95 -7.03 2.77
CA LEU A 28 -21.25 -7.07 2.12
C LEU A 28 -21.15 -7.18 0.60
N VAL A 29 -20.13 -6.57 -0.01
CA VAL A 29 -19.92 -6.64 -1.46
C VAL A 29 -19.39 -7.98 -1.92
N VAL A 30 -18.50 -8.61 -1.15
CA VAL A 30 -17.99 -9.93 -1.55
C VAL A 30 -18.96 -11.05 -1.20
N LEU A 31 -19.85 -10.87 -0.21
CA LEU A 31 -20.78 -11.89 0.26
C LEU A 31 -21.54 -12.58 -0.88
N PRO A 32 -22.19 -11.86 -1.85
CA PRO A 32 -22.93 -12.52 -2.91
C PRO A 32 -22.11 -13.50 -3.77
N PHE A 33 -20.81 -13.27 -3.96
CA PHE A 33 -19.94 -14.15 -4.76
C PHE A 33 -19.76 -15.55 -4.18
N TRP A 34 -20.11 -15.76 -2.91
CA TRP A 34 -19.98 -17.05 -2.23
C TRP A 34 -21.24 -17.92 -2.32
N TRP A 35 -22.40 -17.32 -2.57
CA TRP A 35 -23.69 -18.02 -2.57
C TRP A 35 -24.46 -17.89 -3.89
N THR A 36 -23.90 -17.19 -4.88
CA THR A 36 -24.57 -16.94 -6.16
C THR A 36 -23.60 -17.18 -7.33
N SER A 37 -24.15 -17.21 -8.55
CA SER A 37 -23.39 -17.35 -9.79
C SER A 37 -23.02 -16.00 -10.41
N LEU A 38 -22.63 -15.02 -9.60
CA LEU A 38 -22.17 -13.73 -10.10
C LEU A 38 -20.88 -13.90 -10.90
N ASP A 39 -20.74 -13.11 -11.97
CA ASP A 39 -19.54 -13.07 -12.79
C ASP A 39 -18.36 -12.49 -11.98
N PRO A 40 -17.26 -13.24 -11.79
CA PRO A 40 -16.05 -12.75 -11.14
C PRO A 40 -15.50 -11.46 -11.74
N ALA A 41 -15.73 -11.20 -13.04
CA ALA A 41 -15.29 -9.99 -13.72
C ALA A 41 -15.87 -8.70 -13.08
N LEU A 42 -16.99 -8.79 -12.36
CA LEU A 42 -17.55 -7.66 -11.62
C LEU A 42 -16.59 -7.13 -10.54
N LEU A 43 -15.73 -7.99 -9.96
CA LEU A 43 -14.72 -7.56 -8.99
C LEU A 43 -13.70 -6.59 -9.59
N ASN A 44 -13.42 -6.69 -10.90
CA ASN A 44 -12.53 -5.75 -11.60
C ASN A 44 -13.12 -4.34 -11.73
N ILE A 45 -14.45 -4.22 -11.69
CA ILE A 45 -15.16 -2.93 -11.75
C ILE A 45 -15.36 -2.37 -10.35
N VAL A 46 -15.74 -3.23 -9.40
CA VAL A 46 -16.07 -2.81 -8.04
C VAL A 46 -14.83 -2.44 -7.24
N THR A 47 -13.71 -3.16 -7.40
CA THR A 47 -12.49 -2.92 -6.60
C THR A 47 -11.93 -1.50 -6.75
N PRO A 48 -11.76 -0.93 -7.96
CA PRO A 48 -11.31 0.46 -8.12
C PRO A 48 -12.24 1.50 -7.46
N ILE A 49 -13.55 1.25 -7.45
CA ILE A 49 -14.52 2.12 -6.77
C ILE A 49 -14.33 2.04 -5.25
N PHE A 50 -14.10 0.84 -4.74
CA PHE A 50 -13.90 0.57 -3.31
C PHE A 50 -12.58 1.14 -2.77
N MET A 51 -11.60 1.42 -3.62
CA MET A 51 -10.39 2.15 -3.22
C MET A 51 -10.69 3.58 -2.70
N TRP A 52 -11.89 4.13 -2.95
CA TRP A 52 -12.34 5.40 -2.37
C TRP A 52 -13.09 5.25 -1.03
N LEU A 53 -13.43 4.03 -0.62
CA LEU A 53 -14.12 3.78 0.65
C LEU A 53 -13.31 4.27 1.86
N PRO A 54 -11.98 4.06 1.96
CA PRO A 54 -11.18 4.62 3.05
C PRO A 54 -11.26 6.16 3.15
N ALA A 55 -11.22 6.88 2.02
CA ALA A 55 -11.39 8.33 2.01
C ALA A 55 -12.77 8.75 2.52
N LEU A 56 -13.83 8.08 2.07
CA LEU A 56 -15.20 8.37 2.50
C LEU A 56 -15.37 8.11 4.01
N ALA A 57 -14.90 6.96 4.50
CA ALA A 57 -14.91 6.61 5.91
C ALA A 57 -14.12 7.63 6.76
N ALA A 58 -12.96 8.06 6.27
CA ALA A 58 -12.14 9.09 6.91
C ALA A 58 -12.86 10.44 6.96
N LEU A 59 -13.47 10.89 5.85
CA LEU A 59 -14.22 12.15 5.82
C LEU A 59 -15.38 12.14 6.82
N ILE A 60 -16.10 11.01 6.92
CA ILE A 60 -17.21 10.86 7.87
C ILE A 60 -16.68 10.83 9.30
N ALA A 61 -15.66 10.04 9.61
CA ALA A 61 -15.06 10.01 10.95
C ALA A 61 -14.54 11.40 11.38
N VAL A 62 -13.89 12.13 10.47
CA VAL A 62 -13.36 13.46 10.76
C VAL A 62 -14.47 14.49 10.91
N LYS A 63 -15.47 14.55 10.03
CA LYS A 63 -16.52 15.58 10.09
C LYS A 63 -17.61 15.29 11.13
N ALA A 64 -17.94 14.02 11.36
CA ALA A 64 -19.01 13.65 12.28
C ALA A 64 -18.50 13.54 13.73
N VAL A 65 -17.28 13.05 13.94
CA VAL A 65 -16.75 12.73 15.28
C VAL A 65 -15.65 13.68 15.71
N ILE A 66 -14.55 13.79 14.96
CA ILE A 66 -13.37 14.57 15.38
C ILE A 66 -13.64 16.09 15.35
N ARG A 67 -14.25 16.59 14.27
CA ARG A 67 -14.57 18.00 14.00
C ARG A 67 -13.38 18.96 14.22
N PRO A 68 -12.22 18.72 13.57
CA PRO A 68 -11.08 19.63 13.70
C PRO A 68 -11.34 20.94 12.94
N PRO A 69 -10.62 22.03 13.25
CA PRO A 69 -10.73 23.31 12.54
C PRO A 69 -10.52 23.20 11.02
N SER A 70 -9.69 22.26 10.57
CA SER A 70 -9.47 21.98 9.15
C SER A 70 -9.42 20.48 8.88
N THR A 71 -10.41 19.97 8.14
CA THR A 71 -10.44 18.59 7.65
C THR A 71 -9.23 18.29 6.76
N ALA A 72 -8.87 19.21 5.86
CA ALA A 72 -7.74 19.02 4.96
C ALA A 72 -6.42 18.87 5.73
N ARG A 73 -6.18 19.71 6.74
CA ARG A 73 -4.99 19.61 7.58
C ARG A 73 -4.98 18.31 8.39
N TYR A 74 -6.12 17.89 8.93
CA TYR A 74 -6.23 16.64 9.68
C TYR A 74 -5.95 15.40 8.82
N LEU A 75 -6.47 15.37 7.59
CA LEU A 75 -6.19 14.33 6.60
C LEU A 75 -4.81 14.48 5.93
N ALA A 76 -3.98 15.42 6.39
CA ALA A 76 -2.67 15.70 5.84
C ALA A 76 -2.65 16.01 4.34
N ILE A 77 -3.73 16.61 3.85
CA ILE A 77 -3.81 17.22 2.53
C ILE A 77 -3.06 18.55 2.60
N THR A 78 -1.74 18.45 2.64
CA THR A 78 -0.82 19.57 2.75
C THR A 78 0.05 19.62 1.49
N PRO A 79 0.29 20.81 0.90
CA PRO A 79 1.15 20.93 -0.27
C PRO A 79 2.54 20.37 0.06
N PRO A 80 3.10 19.47 -0.76
CA PRO A 80 4.43 18.96 -0.54
C PRO A 80 5.44 20.04 -0.97
N ARG A 81 5.72 20.99 -0.07
CA ARG A 81 6.68 22.07 -0.31
C ARG A 81 8.01 21.82 0.41
N PRO A 82 9.16 22.10 -0.24
CA PRO A 82 9.31 22.47 -1.66
C PRO A 82 9.12 21.26 -2.61
N LEU A 83 8.71 21.54 -3.85
CA LEU A 83 8.49 20.51 -4.90
C LEU A 83 9.73 19.64 -5.14
N SER A 84 10.93 20.18 -4.97
CA SER A 84 12.19 19.43 -5.07
C SER A 84 12.29 18.26 -4.08
N ARG A 85 11.70 18.38 -2.88
CA ARG A 85 11.64 17.27 -1.92
C ARG A 85 10.65 16.19 -2.36
N LEU A 86 9.55 16.57 -3.02
CA LEU A 86 8.61 15.61 -3.60
C LEU A 86 9.27 14.85 -4.75
N LEU A 87 9.93 15.57 -5.67
CA LEU A 87 10.66 14.96 -6.79
C LEU A 87 11.81 14.07 -6.30
N GLY A 88 12.56 14.51 -5.29
CA GLY A 88 13.57 13.67 -4.65
C GLY A 88 12.98 12.41 -4.03
N ALA A 89 11.85 12.51 -3.33
CA ALA A 89 11.15 11.34 -2.77
C ALA A 89 10.64 10.41 -3.87
N ALA A 90 10.11 10.95 -4.96
CA ALA A 90 9.67 10.20 -6.14
C ALA A 90 10.83 9.38 -6.75
N VAL A 91 11.98 10.00 -6.97
CA VAL A 91 13.18 9.32 -7.50
C VAL A 91 13.67 8.23 -6.53
N ILE A 92 13.67 8.50 -5.23
CA ILE A 92 14.06 7.51 -4.22
C ILE A 92 13.11 6.31 -4.22
N VAL A 93 11.79 6.54 -4.32
CA VAL A 93 10.80 5.45 -4.38
C VAL A 93 10.95 4.66 -5.68
N LEU A 94 11.18 5.32 -6.82
CA LEU A 94 11.44 4.66 -8.11
C LEU A 94 12.66 3.75 -8.00
N ALA A 95 13.79 4.32 -7.56
CA ALA A 95 15.04 3.59 -7.41
C ALA A 95 14.89 2.44 -6.40
N GLY A 96 14.17 2.67 -5.29
CA GLY A 96 13.87 1.65 -4.30
C GLY A 96 13.01 0.51 -4.84
N ALA A 97 11.97 0.81 -5.62
CA ALA A 97 11.11 -0.19 -6.25
C ALA A 97 11.89 -1.03 -7.27
N VAL A 98 12.68 -0.39 -8.13
CA VAL A 98 13.55 -1.08 -9.10
C VAL A 98 14.60 -1.93 -8.40
N ALA A 99 15.22 -1.41 -7.34
CA ALA A 99 16.20 -2.15 -6.54
C ALA A 99 15.57 -3.35 -5.84
N LEU A 100 14.35 -3.21 -5.30
CA LEU A 100 13.61 -4.31 -4.68
C LEU A 100 13.28 -5.41 -5.68
N VAL A 101 12.77 -5.05 -6.87
CA VAL A 101 12.49 -6.00 -7.95
C VAL A 101 13.77 -6.70 -8.40
N GLY A 102 14.82 -5.92 -8.71
CA GLY A 102 16.10 -6.45 -9.15
C GLY A 102 16.73 -7.38 -8.12
N LEU A 103 16.83 -6.96 -6.86
CA LEU A 103 17.37 -7.78 -5.77
C LEU A 103 16.59 -9.09 -5.65
N THR A 104 15.26 -9.03 -5.69
CA THR A 104 14.41 -10.22 -5.59
C THR A 104 14.65 -11.17 -6.75
N LEU A 105 14.68 -10.67 -7.99
CA LEU A 105 14.88 -11.47 -9.19
C LEU A 105 16.28 -12.11 -9.25
N PHE A 106 17.35 -11.32 -9.05
CA PHE A 106 18.72 -11.80 -9.17
C PHE A 106 19.08 -12.80 -8.06
N VAL A 107 18.68 -12.53 -6.81
CA VAL A 107 18.94 -13.46 -5.70
C VAL A 107 18.12 -14.74 -5.87
N SER A 108 16.84 -14.63 -6.24
CA SER A 108 16.00 -15.82 -6.47
C SER A 108 16.51 -16.66 -7.63
N GLN A 109 17.04 -16.03 -8.70
CA GLN A 109 17.65 -16.77 -9.80
C GLN A 109 18.96 -17.45 -9.39
N ALA A 110 19.82 -16.78 -8.63
CA ALA A 110 21.05 -17.37 -8.11
C ALA A 110 20.79 -18.57 -7.19
N LEU A 111 19.70 -18.54 -6.43
CA LEU A 111 19.27 -19.63 -5.56
C LEU A 111 18.42 -20.71 -6.27
N GLY A 112 18.11 -20.54 -7.55
CA GLY A 112 17.36 -21.50 -8.34
C GLY A 112 15.85 -21.51 -8.11
N PHE A 113 15.27 -20.49 -7.46
CA PHE A 113 13.83 -20.39 -7.20
C PHE A 113 13.02 -19.82 -8.37
N THR A 114 13.68 -19.14 -9.31
CA THR A 114 13.06 -18.59 -10.51
C THR A 114 14.08 -18.43 -11.63
N ARG A 115 13.63 -18.13 -12.84
CA ARG A 115 14.50 -17.62 -13.91
C ARG A 115 14.06 -16.23 -14.35
N ILE A 116 15.04 -15.42 -14.73
CA ILE A 116 14.80 -14.18 -15.47
C ILE A 116 14.75 -14.55 -16.95
N ASP A 117 13.70 -14.09 -17.65
CA ASP A 117 13.52 -14.33 -19.07
C ASP A 117 13.19 -13.04 -19.80
N ILE A 118 14.19 -12.55 -20.55
CA ILE A 118 14.13 -11.35 -21.40
C ILE A 118 14.22 -11.69 -22.89
N VAL A 119 14.24 -12.98 -23.23
CA VAL A 119 14.32 -13.47 -24.60
C VAL A 119 12.92 -13.77 -25.08
N GLU A 120 12.24 -14.67 -24.37
CA GLU A 120 10.88 -15.09 -24.70
C GLU A 120 9.83 -14.26 -23.97
N TRP A 121 10.21 -13.53 -22.92
CA TRP A 121 9.30 -12.76 -22.07
C TRP A 121 8.15 -13.64 -21.55
N SER A 122 8.48 -14.88 -21.16
CA SER A 122 7.50 -15.91 -20.78
C SER A 122 6.58 -15.48 -19.63
N GLY A 123 7.03 -14.61 -18.74
CA GLY A 123 6.18 -14.01 -17.71
C GLY A 123 5.04 -13.18 -18.29
N TYR A 124 5.34 -12.34 -19.29
CA TYR A 124 4.33 -11.52 -19.97
C TYR A 124 3.40 -12.40 -20.83
N ARG A 125 3.97 -13.41 -21.51
CA ARG A 125 3.22 -14.38 -22.33
C ARG A 125 2.34 -15.32 -21.51
N ALA A 126 2.52 -15.41 -20.19
CA ALA A 126 1.63 -16.22 -19.36
C ALA A 126 0.19 -15.70 -19.38
N GLY A 127 -0.01 -14.39 -19.58
CA GLY A 127 -1.33 -13.78 -19.73
C GLY A 127 -1.91 -13.91 -21.13
N ASP A 128 -1.08 -14.09 -22.16
CA ASP A 128 -1.48 -14.34 -23.54
C ASP A 128 -0.48 -15.27 -24.24
N PRO A 129 -0.69 -16.60 -24.15
CA PRO A 129 0.23 -17.59 -24.69
C PRO A 129 0.37 -17.55 -26.22
N ALA A 130 -0.56 -16.89 -26.93
CA ALA A 130 -0.54 -16.79 -28.38
C ALA A 130 0.53 -15.82 -28.90
N LEU A 131 1.00 -14.89 -28.06
CA LEU A 131 2.07 -13.96 -28.43
C LEU A 131 3.38 -14.70 -28.74
N THR A 132 4.11 -14.26 -29.75
CA THR A 132 5.53 -14.63 -29.93
C THR A 132 6.42 -13.85 -28.96
N GLY A 133 7.69 -14.28 -28.79
CA GLY A 133 8.65 -13.56 -27.94
C GLY A 133 8.90 -12.11 -28.41
N GLU A 134 8.89 -11.88 -29.73
CA GLU A 134 9.02 -10.54 -30.32
C GLU A 134 7.79 -9.65 -30.07
N GLN A 135 6.59 -10.21 -30.18
CA GLN A 135 5.35 -9.51 -29.87
C GLN A 135 5.29 -9.16 -28.37
N ALA A 136 5.64 -10.12 -27.50
CA ALA A 136 5.71 -9.89 -26.06
C ALA A 136 6.73 -8.80 -25.71
N ARG A 137 7.93 -8.80 -26.32
CA ARG A 137 8.92 -7.73 -26.17
C ARG A 137 8.32 -6.36 -26.55
N SER A 138 7.60 -6.29 -27.66
CA SER A 138 6.99 -5.05 -28.14
C SER A 138 5.95 -4.51 -27.15
N GLU A 139 5.11 -5.37 -26.60
CA GLU A 139 4.13 -4.99 -25.57
C GLU A 139 4.79 -4.58 -24.24
N VAL A 140 5.89 -5.25 -23.84
CA VAL A 140 6.68 -4.84 -22.68
C VAL A 140 7.28 -3.45 -22.88
N MET A 141 7.87 -3.16 -24.05
CA MET A 141 8.43 -1.84 -24.36
C MET A 141 7.35 -0.75 -24.39
N ARG A 142 6.18 -1.08 -24.96
CA ARG A 142 5.01 -0.19 -24.94
C ARG A 142 4.54 0.07 -23.52
N THR A 143 4.48 -0.95 -22.67
CA THR A 143 4.10 -0.82 -21.26
C THR A 143 5.09 0.07 -20.51
N LEU A 144 6.40 -0.12 -20.73
CA LEU A 144 7.45 0.76 -20.18
C LEU A 144 7.26 2.23 -20.58
N ALA A 145 6.95 2.49 -21.86
CA ALA A 145 6.68 3.85 -22.35
C ALA A 145 5.42 4.46 -21.72
N MET A 146 4.43 3.63 -21.39
CA MET A 146 3.15 4.03 -20.80
C MET A 146 3.15 4.05 -19.26
N LEU A 147 4.24 3.62 -18.60
CA LEU A 147 4.36 3.61 -17.14
C LEU A 147 3.96 4.93 -16.48
N PRO A 148 4.35 6.12 -16.99
CA PRO A 148 3.92 7.38 -16.38
C PRO A 148 2.40 7.55 -16.38
N LEU A 149 1.71 7.11 -17.43
CA LEU A 149 0.25 7.16 -17.51
C LEU A 149 -0.39 6.17 -16.54
N PHE A 150 0.14 4.95 -16.44
CA PHE A 150 -0.35 3.97 -15.47
C PHE A 150 -0.17 4.45 -14.03
N ILE A 151 0.99 5.02 -13.69
CA ILE A 151 1.24 5.60 -12.37
C ILE A 151 0.26 6.76 -12.12
N ALA A 152 -0.01 7.62 -13.11
CA ALA A 152 -0.98 8.70 -12.95
C ALA A 152 -2.42 8.18 -12.72
N GLY A 153 -2.82 7.12 -13.44
CA GLY A 153 -4.11 6.46 -13.22
C GLY A 153 -4.22 5.82 -11.83
N TYR A 154 -3.20 5.07 -11.43
CA TYR A 154 -3.14 4.46 -10.09
C TYR A 154 -3.03 5.50 -8.97
N LEU A 155 -2.43 6.67 -9.21
CA LEU A 155 -2.38 7.75 -8.23
C LEU A 155 -3.79 8.22 -7.85
N LEU A 156 -4.72 8.29 -8.80
CA LEU A 156 -6.11 8.64 -8.51
C LEU A 156 -6.74 7.65 -7.53
N LEU A 157 -6.57 6.36 -7.78
CA LEU A 157 -7.16 5.30 -6.96
C LEU A 157 -6.51 5.21 -5.58
N THR A 158 -5.17 5.19 -5.54
CA THR A 158 -4.40 5.13 -4.29
C THR A 158 -4.55 6.39 -3.45
N THR A 159 -4.92 7.53 -4.02
CA THR A 159 -5.30 8.72 -3.23
C THR A 159 -6.51 8.43 -2.35
N GLY A 160 -7.53 7.74 -2.88
CA GLY A 160 -8.70 7.33 -2.10
C GLY A 160 -8.33 6.50 -0.87
N GLU A 161 -7.41 5.55 -1.06
CA GLU A 161 -6.91 4.70 0.03
C GLU A 161 -6.06 5.48 1.03
N GLU A 162 -5.07 6.24 0.54
CA GLU A 162 -4.10 6.89 1.39
C GLU A 162 -4.69 8.04 2.21
N LEU A 163 -5.78 8.68 1.76
CA LEU A 163 -6.53 9.62 2.59
C LEU A 163 -7.09 8.97 3.86
N GLY A 164 -7.48 7.69 3.78
CA GLY A 164 -7.90 6.91 4.95
C GLY A 164 -6.71 6.40 5.77
N TRP A 165 -5.81 5.66 5.12
CA TRP A 165 -4.72 4.96 5.80
C TRP A 165 -3.67 5.93 6.37
N ARG A 166 -3.16 6.85 5.56
CA ARG A 166 -2.03 7.75 5.91
C ARG A 166 -2.50 9.18 6.20
N GLY A 167 -3.68 9.56 5.74
CA GLY A 167 -4.36 10.78 6.16
C GLY A 167 -4.98 10.60 7.53
N PHE A 168 -6.09 9.87 7.63
CA PHE A 168 -6.87 9.74 8.87
C PHE A 168 -6.19 8.91 9.96
N LEU A 169 -5.92 7.61 9.74
CA LEU A 169 -5.43 6.73 10.82
C LEU A 169 -4.09 7.20 11.37
N HIS A 170 -3.18 7.60 10.49
CA HIS A 170 -1.87 8.09 10.89
C HIS A 170 -1.94 9.38 11.74
N THR A 171 -2.86 10.29 11.43
CA THR A 171 -3.09 11.48 12.24
C THR A 171 -3.76 11.12 13.56
N ALA A 172 -4.83 10.32 13.52
CA ALA A 172 -5.59 9.91 14.71
C ALA A 172 -4.73 9.14 15.73
N LEU A 173 -3.84 8.27 15.25
CA LEU A 173 -3.02 7.41 16.09
C LEU A 173 -1.62 8.00 16.37
N ALA A 174 -1.32 9.23 15.92
CA ALA A 174 0.01 9.81 15.99
C ALA A 174 0.61 9.81 17.41
N GLN A 175 -0.24 9.98 18.43
CA GLN A 175 0.15 9.99 19.85
C GLN A 175 0.68 8.64 20.37
N LEU A 176 0.38 7.54 19.68
CA LEU A 176 0.90 6.21 20.01
C LEU A 176 2.36 6.02 19.54
N GLY A 177 2.87 6.92 18.72
CA GLY A 177 4.18 6.86 18.09
C GLY A 177 4.21 5.99 16.84
N PHE A 178 5.22 6.23 15.99
CA PHE A 178 5.33 5.68 14.64
C PHE A 178 5.06 4.17 14.55
N TRP A 179 5.74 3.36 15.38
CA TRP A 179 5.65 1.91 15.28
C TRP A 179 4.25 1.36 15.55
N ARG A 180 3.57 1.88 16.59
CA ARG A 180 2.22 1.43 16.93
C ARG A 180 1.21 1.85 15.86
N THR A 181 1.33 3.09 15.39
CA THR A 181 0.53 3.61 14.27
C THR A 181 0.73 2.76 13.01
N ALA A 182 1.98 2.51 12.62
CA ALA A 182 2.30 1.76 11.41
C ALA A 182 1.81 0.30 11.46
N VAL A 183 2.02 -0.38 12.60
CA VAL A 183 1.52 -1.77 12.80
C VAL A 183 0.00 -1.81 12.71
N PHE A 184 -0.70 -0.89 13.38
CA PHE A 184 -2.16 -0.86 13.35
C PHE A 184 -2.69 -0.57 11.94
N THR A 185 -2.11 0.42 11.25
CA THR A 185 -2.48 0.75 9.87
C THR A 185 -2.21 -0.43 8.94
N ALA A 186 -1.06 -1.10 9.04
CA ALA A 186 -0.73 -2.28 8.24
C ALA A 186 -1.70 -3.43 8.49
N ALA A 187 -1.99 -3.75 9.76
CA ALA A 187 -2.89 -4.83 10.12
C ALA A 187 -4.31 -4.58 9.63
N LEU A 188 -4.84 -3.37 9.80
CA LEU A 188 -6.17 -3.02 9.32
C LEU A 188 -6.24 -2.99 7.79
N TRP A 189 -5.19 -2.53 7.11
CA TRP A 189 -5.14 -2.54 5.65
C TRP A 189 -5.12 -3.96 5.08
N VAL A 190 -4.37 -4.88 5.70
CA VAL A 190 -4.41 -6.31 5.38
C VAL A 190 -5.81 -6.88 5.65
N ALA A 191 -6.38 -6.61 6.82
CA ALA A 191 -7.72 -7.07 7.16
C ALA A 191 -8.78 -6.59 6.17
N TRP A 192 -8.66 -5.36 5.67
CA TRP A 192 -9.54 -4.80 4.66
C TRP A 192 -9.44 -5.51 3.30
N HIS A 193 -8.25 -6.00 2.94
CA HIS A 193 -8.04 -6.80 1.71
C HIS A 193 -8.47 -8.25 1.83
N MET A 194 -8.44 -8.82 3.04
CA MET A 194 -8.71 -10.25 3.26
C MET A 194 -10.01 -10.75 2.63
N PRO A 195 -11.16 -10.05 2.70
CA PRO A 195 -12.41 -10.54 2.12
C PRO A 195 -12.30 -10.73 0.61
N LEU A 196 -11.64 -9.79 -0.07
CA LEU A 196 -11.38 -9.92 -1.50
C LEU A 196 -10.40 -11.06 -1.79
N LEU A 197 -9.28 -11.15 -1.04
CA LEU A 197 -8.28 -12.22 -1.24
C LEU A 197 -8.88 -13.61 -1.05
N VAL A 198 -9.65 -13.83 0.03
CA VAL A 198 -10.29 -15.13 0.28
C VAL A 198 -11.37 -15.40 -0.77
N THR A 199 -12.09 -14.37 -1.25
CA THR A 199 -13.09 -14.53 -2.31
C THR A 199 -12.42 -14.91 -3.63
N SER A 200 -11.30 -14.28 -4.02
CA SER A 200 -10.52 -14.67 -5.20
C SER A 200 -9.97 -16.09 -5.10
N VAL A 201 -9.60 -16.56 -3.89
CA VAL A 201 -9.26 -17.97 -3.67
C VAL A 201 -10.47 -18.89 -3.84
N HIS A 202 -11.62 -18.50 -3.30
CA HIS A 202 -12.86 -19.26 -3.41
C HIS A 202 -13.32 -19.42 -4.88
N LEU A 203 -13.20 -18.35 -5.67
CA LEU A 203 -13.54 -18.33 -7.10
C LEU A 203 -12.50 -19.04 -7.98
N GLY A 204 -11.33 -19.37 -7.44
CA GLY A 204 -10.24 -20.02 -8.18
C GLY A 204 -9.38 -19.06 -9.02
N ASP A 205 -9.54 -17.74 -8.84
CA ASP A 205 -8.76 -16.72 -9.55
C ASP A 205 -7.29 -16.71 -9.12
N ILE A 206 -7.04 -16.97 -7.82
CA ILE A 206 -5.69 -17.07 -7.25
C ILE A 206 -5.57 -18.29 -6.34
N PRO A 207 -4.39 -18.93 -6.25
CA PRO A 207 -4.15 -19.98 -5.26
C PRO A 207 -4.07 -19.40 -3.84
N TRP A 208 -4.37 -20.23 -2.83
CA TRP A 208 -4.33 -19.82 -1.42
C TRP A 208 -2.97 -19.27 -0.96
N HIS A 209 -1.87 -19.78 -1.52
CA HIS A 209 -0.52 -19.32 -1.16
C HIS A 209 -0.25 -17.90 -1.67
N ASP A 210 -0.87 -17.48 -2.79
CA ASP A 210 -0.80 -16.09 -3.27
C ASP A 210 -1.53 -15.13 -2.34
N ALA A 211 -2.65 -15.54 -1.76
CA ALA A 211 -3.36 -14.74 -0.76
C ALA A 211 -2.50 -14.50 0.49
N ILE A 212 -1.75 -15.52 0.95
CA ILE A 212 -0.82 -15.38 2.08
C ILE A 212 0.36 -14.47 1.71
N ALA A 213 0.99 -14.71 0.55
CA ALA A 213 2.11 -13.90 0.08
C ALA A 213 1.72 -12.44 -0.09
N THR A 214 0.55 -12.18 -0.67
CA THR A 214 -0.02 -10.85 -0.85
C THR A 214 -0.32 -10.18 0.49
N SER A 215 -0.91 -10.90 1.45
CA SER A 215 -1.18 -10.37 2.80
C SER A 215 0.10 -9.92 3.52
N ALA A 216 1.17 -10.73 3.42
CA ALA A 216 2.47 -10.36 3.98
C ALA A 216 3.09 -9.16 3.24
N ASN A 217 3.00 -9.12 1.91
CA ASN A 217 3.48 -7.99 1.11
C ASN A 217 2.75 -6.68 1.47
N LEU A 218 1.42 -6.71 1.59
CA LEU A 218 0.60 -5.58 2.05
C LEU A 218 1.04 -5.11 3.44
N PHE A 219 1.25 -6.05 4.37
CA PHE A 219 1.73 -5.72 5.71
C PHE A 219 3.08 -5.00 5.67
N LEU A 220 4.04 -5.53 4.90
CA LEU A 220 5.41 -5.02 4.81
C LEU A 220 5.49 -3.66 4.08
N VAL A 221 4.89 -3.55 2.90
CA VAL A 221 4.90 -2.31 2.12
C VAL A 221 4.22 -1.16 2.87
N SER A 222 3.24 -1.49 3.73
CA SER A 222 2.58 -0.50 4.57
C SER A 222 3.56 0.33 5.39
N PHE A 223 4.60 -0.28 5.97
CA PHE A 223 5.61 0.43 6.76
C PHE A 223 6.40 1.43 5.94
N VAL A 224 6.73 1.10 4.68
CA VAL A 224 7.46 1.99 3.77
C VAL A 224 6.62 3.22 3.45
N ILE A 225 5.34 3.02 3.10
CA ILE A 225 4.40 4.10 2.79
C ILE A 225 4.15 4.97 4.05
N SER A 226 3.97 4.32 5.20
CA SER A 226 3.82 4.97 6.51
C SER A 226 5.04 5.81 6.90
N ALA A 227 6.25 5.35 6.60
CA ALA A 227 7.48 6.12 6.81
C ALA A 227 7.54 7.35 5.89
N LEU A 228 7.15 7.23 4.62
CA LEU A 228 7.09 8.36 3.71
C LEU A 228 6.10 9.43 4.20
N ARG A 229 4.91 9.02 4.62
CA ARG A 229 3.90 9.91 5.24
C ARG A 229 4.46 10.62 6.48
N ALA A 230 5.16 9.89 7.35
CA ALA A 230 5.68 10.45 8.60
C ALA A 230 6.86 11.41 8.37
N ARG A 231 7.70 11.18 7.35
CA ARG A 231 8.78 12.10 6.95
C ARG A 231 8.27 13.36 6.27
N SER A 232 7.25 13.23 5.42
CA SER A 232 6.75 14.33 4.60
C SER A 232 5.75 15.22 5.32
N GLY A 233 5.02 14.70 6.32
CA GLY A 233 3.88 15.41 6.90
C GLY A 233 2.68 15.52 5.97
N SER A 234 2.69 14.82 4.83
CA SER A 234 1.72 14.95 3.74
C SER A 234 1.29 13.59 3.21
N VAL A 235 0.02 13.47 2.80
CA VAL A 235 -0.52 12.26 2.18
C VAL A 235 -0.01 12.04 0.76
N TRP A 236 0.37 13.09 0.03
CA TRP A 236 0.72 12.99 -1.40
C TRP A 236 1.93 12.11 -1.68
N PRO A 237 3.05 12.20 -0.93
CA PRO A 237 4.17 11.28 -1.12
C PRO A 237 3.81 9.82 -0.81
N ALA A 238 2.85 9.56 0.07
CA ALA A 238 2.36 8.22 0.35
C ALA A 238 1.50 7.68 -0.79
N ALA A 239 0.54 8.48 -1.30
CA ALA A 239 -0.29 8.11 -2.46
C ALA A 239 0.56 7.85 -3.71
N PHE A 240 1.51 8.74 -3.97
CA PHE A 240 2.43 8.58 -5.09
C PHE A 240 3.30 7.34 -4.95
N ALA A 241 3.84 7.08 -3.76
CA ALA A 241 4.63 5.88 -3.53
C ALA A 241 3.79 4.60 -3.64
N HIS A 242 2.56 4.60 -3.14
CA HIS A 242 1.63 3.49 -3.28
C HIS A 242 1.39 3.19 -4.77
N ALA A 243 1.02 4.20 -5.58
CA ALA A 243 0.82 4.04 -7.02
C ALA A 243 2.05 3.46 -7.72
N MET A 244 3.23 4.04 -7.46
CA MET A 244 4.48 3.58 -8.04
C MET A 244 4.84 2.14 -7.65
N LEU A 245 4.77 1.82 -6.37
CA LEU A 245 5.12 0.48 -5.87
C LEU A 245 4.17 -0.55 -6.46
N ASN A 246 2.88 -0.25 -6.53
CA ASN A 246 1.89 -1.13 -7.15
C ASN A 246 2.21 -1.36 -8.64
N THR A 247 2.44 -0.29 -9.42
CA THR A 247 2.70 -0.42 -10.85
C THR A 247 4.06 -1.06 -11.16
N ILE A 248 5.15 -0.62 -10.53
CA ILE A 248 6.52 -1.03 -10.88
C ILE A 248 6.80 -2.46 -10.42
N ILE A 249 6.36 -2.84 -9.21
CA ILE A 249 6.62 -4.17 -8.68
C ILE A 249 5.81 -5.21 -9.46
N LEU A 250 4.53 -4.92 -9.71
CA LEU A 250 3.68 -5.79 -10.54
C LEU A 250 4.28 -5.96 -11.94
N PHE A 251 4.56 -4.85 -12.62
CA PHE A 251 5.15 -4.90 -13.95
C PHE A 251 6.49 -5.64 -13.96
N GLY A 252 7.39 -5.34 -13.02
CA GLY A 252 8.71 -5.93 -12.95
C GLY A 252 8.69 -7.45 -12.75
N PHE A 253 7.85 -7.93 -11.84
CA PHE A 253 7.72 -9.37 -11.65
C PHE A 253 7.00 -10.06 -12.81
N THR A 254 5.94 -9.47 -13.37
CA THR A 254 5.24 -10.06 -14.51
C THR A 254 6.09 -10.08 -15.79
N ALA A 255 6.84 -9.02 -16.08
CA ALA A 255 7.61 -8.92 -17.33
C ALA A 255 8.86 -9.80 -17.31
N PHE A 256 9.62 -9.78 -16.21
CA PHE A 256 10.98 -10.33 -16.20
C PHE A 256 11.08 -11.74 -15.60
N ARG A 257 10.08 -12.20 -14.85
CA ARG A 257 10.11 -13.50 -14.17
C ARG A 257 9.44 -14.58 -15.01
N THR A 258 10.07 -15.74 -15.17
CA THR A 258 9.36 -16.91 -15.69
C THR A 258 8.19 -17.29 -14.77
N PRO A 259 7.05 -17.76 -15.30
CA PRO A 259 5.96 -18.27 -14.47
C PRO A 259 6.45 -19.43 -13.60
N ILE A 260 6.11 -19.38 -12.31
CA ILE A 260 6.35 -20.51 -11.39
C ILE A 260 5.14 -21.43 -11.54
N GLY A 261 5.38 -22.71 -11.78
CA GLY A 261 4.29 -23.69 -11.95
C GLY A 261 3.42 -23.77 -10.70
N ALA A 262 2.11 -23.98 -10.86
CA ALA A 262 1.15 -24.00 -9.75
C ALA A 262 1.48 -24.98 -8.61
N ASN A 263 2.23 -26.06 -8.93
CA ASN A 263 2.66 -27.08 -7.99
C ASN A 263 4.13 -26.91 -7.53
N ASP A 264 4.86 -25.92 -8.05
CA ASP A 264 6.23 -25.63 -7.62
C ASP A 264 6.23 -24.76 -6.36
N HIS A 265 5.87 -25.38 -5.24
CA HIS A 265 5.83 -24.72 -3.94
C HIS A 265 7.22 -24.24 -3.49
N ALA A 266 8.29 -24.95 -3.85
CA ALA A 266 9.65 -24.59 -3.46
C ALA A 266 10.12 -23.32 -4.17
N GLY A 267 9.91 -23.23 -5.49
CA GLY A 267 10.18 -22.02 -6.26
C GLY A 267 9.34 -20.85 -5.77
N PHE A 268 8.04 -21.07 -5.56
CA PHE A 268 7.11 -20.04 -5.08
C PHE A 268 7.53 -19.45 -3.73
N TRP A 269 7.71 -20.30 -2.71
CA TRP A 269 8.04 -19.84 -1.37
C TRP A 269 9.47 -19.32 -1.29
N GLY A 270 10.41 -19.91 -2.03
CA GLY A 270 11.78 -19.40 -2.14
C GLY A 270 11.82 -17.99 -2.69
N PHE A 271 11.14 -17.73 -3.81
CA PHE A 271 11.01 -16.39 -4.39
C PHE A 271 10.33 -15.41 -3.42
N THR A 272 9.25 -15.84 -2.78
CA THR A 272 8.47 -15.01 -1.84
C THR A 272 9.29 -14.60 -0.63
N VAL A 273 10.04 -15.53 -0.02
CA VAL A 273 10.90 -15.26 1.14
C VAL A 273 12.04 -14.29 0.77
N VAL A 274 12.67 -14.46 -0.39
CA VAL A 274 13.67 -13.50 -0.89
C VAL A 274 13.05 -12.10 -1.04
N GLY A 275 11.84 -12.01 -1.60
CA GLY A 275 11.10 -10.76 -1.70
C GLY A 275 10.79 -10.11 -0.35
N TRP A 276 10.41 -10.91 0.66
CA TRP A 276 10.21 -10.40 2.02
C TRP A 276 11.50 -9.89 2.66
N PHE A 277 12.65 -10.54 2.43
CA PHE A 277 13.94 -9.99 2.86
C PHE A 277 14.25 -8.65 2.17
N ALA A 278 13.97 -8.51 0.87
CA ALA A 278 14.11 -7.24 0.17
C ALA A 278 13.20 -6.15 0.77
N TRP A 279 11.96 -6.50 1.14
CA TRP A 279 11.07 -5.60 1.88
C TRP A 279 11.61 -5.22 3.25
N LEU A 280 12.15 -6.16 4.03
CA LEU A 280 12.74 -5.87 5.34
C LEU A 280 13.91 -4.89 5.24
N ILE A 281 14.74 -5.02 4.20
CA ILE A 281 15.81 -4.05 3.90
C ILE A 281 15.20 -2.68 3.56
N ALA A 282 14.17 -2.63 2.70
CA ALA A 282 13.49 -1.38 2.35
C ALA A 282 12.86 -0.71 3.58
N ILE A 283 12.22 -1.48 4.47
CA ILE A 283 11.66 -1.02 5.74
C ILE A 283 12.76 -0.47 6.64
N ALA A 284 13.90 -1.16 6.75
CA ALA A 284 15.02 -0.70 7.57
C ALA A 284 15.52 0.68 7.12
N ILE A 285 15.72 0.85 5.80
CA ILE A 285 16.14 2.13 5.21
C ILE A 285 15.06 3.20 5.40
N ALA A 286 13.80 2.86 5.11
CA ALA A 286 12.66 3.76 5.24
C ALA A 286 12.41 4.17 6.69
N THR A 287 12.74 3.33 7.68
CA THR A 287 12.45 3.60 9.09
C THR A 287 13.67 4.01 9.93
N ALA A 288 14.88 4.06 9.36
CA ALA A 288 16.12 4.39 10.05
C ALA A 288 16.06 5.62 11.00
N PRO A 289 15.38 6.74 10.68
CA PRO A 289 15.27 7.88 11.61
C PRO A 289 14.57 7.55 12.93
N TRP A 290 13.63 6.60 12.94
CA TRP A 290 12.87 6.20 14.12
C TRP A 290 13.58 5.12 14.95
N TRP A 291 14.74 4.63 14.51
CA TRP A 291 15.53 3.64 15.25
C TRP A 291 16.31 4.26 16.40
N LYS A 292 16.74 5.53 16.25
CA LYS A 292 17.57 6.24 17.24
C LYS A 292 16.84 7.36 18.00
N ARG A 293 15.62 7.74 17.60
CA ARG A 293 14.88 8.88 18.18
C ARG A 293 13.47 8.49 18.62
N TRP A 294 13.32 8.07 19.87
CA TRP A 294 12.09 8.33 20.63
C TRP A 294 12.34 9.51 21.57
N LYS A 295 12.14 10.72 21.05
CA LYS A 295 11.66 11.84 21.85
C LYS A 295 10.40 12.34 21.13
N PRO A 296 9.21 12.26 21.75
CA PRO A 296 8.01 12.85 21.18
C PRO A 296 8.31 14.32 20.91
N ASN A 297 8.22 14.75 19.65
CA ASN A 297 8.53 16.12 19.27
C ASN A 297 7.41 17.03 19.81
N PRO A 298 7.67 17.92 20.79
CA PRO A 298 6.63 18.75 21.40
C PRO A 298 6.04 19.77 20.40
N GLY A 299 6.76 20.07 19.32
CA GLY A 299 6.43 21.13 18.37
C GLY A 299 5.19 20.91 17.51
N THR A 300 4.69 19.67 17.38
CA THR A 300 3.40 19.41 16.70
C THR A 300 2.19 19.57 17.60
N GLN A 301 2.37 19.51 18.93
CA GLN A 301 1.29 19.85 19.88
C GLN A 301 1.30 21.33 20.24
N GLN A 302 2.47 21.95 20.38
CA GLN A 302 2.57 23.39 20.70
C GLN A 302 1.91 24.29 19.65
N ASN A 303 2.03 23.97 18.35
CA ASN A 303 1.37 24.77 17.31
C ASN A 303 -0.15 24.57 17.24
N LEU A 304 -0.70 23.50 17.84
CA LEU A 304 -2.14 23.27 17.95
C LEU A 304 -2.72 23.85 19.24
N THR A 305 -1.96 23.92 20.34
CA THR A 305 -2.39 24.58 21.57
C THR A 305 -2.27 26.10 21.51
N ILE A 306 -1.23 26.66 20.88
CA ILE A 306 -1.04 28.12 20.80
C ILE A 306 -2.09 28.77 19.88
N GLU A 307 -2.54 28.11 18.81
CA GLU A 307 -3.64 28.61 17.96
C GLU A 307 -5.03 28.53 18.64
N MET A 308 -5.20 27.72 19.71
CA MET A 308 -6.47 27.64 20.45
C MET A 308 -6.56 28.61 21.63
N GLU A 309 -5.42 29.02 22.21
CA GLU A 309 -5.39 30.04 23.28
C GLU A 309 -5.37 31.48 22.73
N GLY A 310 -4.88 31.70 21.50
CA GLY A 310 -4.81 33.03 20.88
C GLY A 310 -6.11 33.53 20.24
N ASN A 311 -7.23 32.80 20.39
CA ASN A 311 -8.52 33.11 19.76
C ASN A 311 -9.69 33.11 20.77
N GLN A 312 -9.39 33.26 22.06
CA GLN A 312 -10.33 33.69 23.11
C GLN A 312 -10.14 35.17 23.38
#